data_AF-A0A939WXR6-F1
#
_entry.id   AF-A0A939WXR6-F1
#
_cell.length_a   1.000
_cell.length_b   1.000
_cell.length_c   1.000
_cell.angle_alpha   90.00
_cell.angle_beta   90.00
_cell.angle_gamma   90.00
#
_symmetry.space_group_name_H-M   'P 1'
#
loop_
_entity.id
_entity.type
_entity.pdbx_description
1 polymer ?
#
loop_
_entity_poly.entity_id
_entity_poly.type
_entity_poly.pdbx_seq_one_letter_code
_entity_poly.pdbx_strand_id
1 'polypeptide(L)'
;MIKDCTSVEQGRMLVALGISSSTADKCWIAMESGKDEPALYPLSLEQARENRMTADRFLTDIAKKSKPDALTPAWSLTALLDLLPSEIKDGGREYSFRMNKVGDEYQVCYSDEDSHNLYSILEDTPVNAAFKMLCLLNEIKDYN
;
A
#
# COMPACT_ATOMS: atom_id res chain seq x y z
N MET A 1 17.08 -5.03 -0.64
CA MET A 1 15.82 -5.79 -0.74
C MET A 1 14.78 -4.78 -1.19
N ILE A 2 14.24 -4.89 -2.40
CA ILE A 2 13.20 -3.96 -2.86
C ILE A 2 11.98 -4.24 -1.96
N LYS A 3 11.53 -3.23 -1.22
CA LYS A 3 10.28 -3.35 -0.45
C LYS A 3 9.14 -3.28 -1.45
N ASP A 4 8.72 -4.43 -1.95
CA ASP A 4 7.64 -4.57 -2.95
C ASP A 4 6.23 -4.39 -2.34
N CYS A 5 6.14 -3.77 -1.16
CA CYS A 5 4.89 -3.46 -0.49
C CYS A 5 5.08 -2.43 0.62
N THR A 6 3.96 -1.92 1.12
CA THR A 6 3.90 -1.01 2.27
C THR A 6 4.53 -1.61 3.52
N SER A 7 5.17 -0.77 4.35
CA SER A 7 5.54 -1.13 5.73
C SER A 7 4.31 -1.32 6.62
N VAL A 8 4.52 -1.79 7.86
CA VAL A 8 3.45 -1.91 8.87
C VAL A 8 2.84 -0.55 9.16
N GLU A 9 3.66 0.49 9.32
CA GLU A 9 3.23 1.87 9.58
C GLU A 9 2.41 2.41 8.40
N GLN A 10 2.91 2.26 7.17
CA GLN A 10 2.19 2.66 5.96
C GLN A 10 0.85 1.93 5.83
N GLY A 11 0.81 0.62 6.10
CA GLY A 11 -0.42 -0.16 6.08
C GLY A 11 -1.44 0.32 7.12
N ARG A 12 -0.99 0.63 8.35
CA ARG A 12 -1.85 1.22 9.39
C ARG A 12 -2.37 2.61 9.01
N MET A 13 -1.53 3.43 8.38
CA MET A 13 -1.93 4.76 7.90
C MET A 13 -3.00 4.67 6.83
N LEU A 14 -2.88 3.77 5.83
CA LEU A 14 -3.90 3.60 4.80
C LEU A 14 -5.25 3.19 5.40
N VAL A 15 -5.26 2.27 6.37
CA VAL A 15 -6.50 1.91 7.10
C VAL A 15 -7.06 3.11 7.87
N ALA A 16 -6.21 3.93 8.50
CA ALA A 16 -6.64 5.12 9.21
C ALA A 16 -7.23 6.20 8.27
N LEU A 17 -6.75 6.28 7.03
CA LEU A 17 -7.32 7.11 5.95
C LEU A 17 -8.64 6.55 5.38
N GLY A 18 -9.14 5.42 5.90
CA GLY A 18 -10.41 4.82 5.46
C GLY A 18 -10.28 3.89 4.25
N ILE A 19 -9.07 3.60 3.77
CA ILE A 19 -8.86 2.62 2.70
C ILE A 19 -9.19 1.23 3.24
N SER A 20 -10.16 0.56 2.60
CA SER A 20 -10.61 -0.76 3.02
C SER A 20 -9.44 -1.74 2.99
N SER A 21 -9.24 -2.44 4.11
CA SER A 21 -8.25 -3.51 4.20
C SER A 21 -8.47 -4.58 3.13
N SER A 22 -9.68 -4.79 2.61
CA SER A 22 -9.97 -5.76 1.53
C SER A 22 -9.28 -5.47 0.21
N THR A 23 -8.74 -4.27 0.02
CA THR A 23 -7.98 -3.89 -1.18
C THR A 23 -6.50 -4.28 -1.08
N ALA A 24 -6.05 -4.72 0.10
CA ALA A 24 -4.69 -5.23 0.28
C ALA A 24 -4.54 -6.63 -0.34
N ASP A 25 -3.41 -6.85 -1.00
CA ASP A 25 -3.03 -8.11 -1.65
C ASP A 25 -1.94 -8.87 -0.88
N LYS A 26 -1.49 -8.34 0.26
CA LYS A 26 -0.48 -8.91 1.17
C LYS A 26 -0.85 -8.65 2.63
N CYS A 27 -0.11 -9.29 3.56
CA CYS A 27 -0.21 -8.96 4.99
C CYS A 27 1.10 -9.16 5.76
N TRP A 28 1.29 -8.33 6.79
CA TRP A 28 2.29 -8.53 7.83
C TRP A 28 1.70 -9.32 9.00
N ILE A 29 2.48 -10.26 9.52
CA ILE A 29 2.14 -11.05 10.70
C ILE A 29 3.15 -10.75 11.80
N ALA A 30 2.69 -10.21 12.93
CA ALA A 30 3.51 -10.05 14.13
C ALA A 30 3.65 -11.40 14.84
N MET A 31 4.87 -11.78 15.26
CA MET A 31 5.13 -12.98 16.06
C MET A 31 5.26 -12.60 17.55
N GLU A 32 4.71 -13.39 18.48
CA GLU A 32 4.88 -13.17 19.93
C GLU A 32 6.36 -13.20 20.38
N SER A 33 6.59 -12.48 21.48
CA SER A 33 7.84 -12.01 22.10
C SER A 33 9.12 -12.82 21.85
N GLY A 34 10.14 -12.13 21.32
CA GLY A 34 11.53 -12.62 21.23
C GLY A 34 12.19 -12.47 19.86
N LYS A 35 11.46 -11.99 18.85
CA LYS A 35 12.00 -11.62 17.54
C LYS A 35 11.55 -10.19 17.21
N ASP A 36 12.51 -9.34 16.87
CA ASP A 36 12.32 -7.89 16.77
C ASP A 36 11.55 -7.43 15.50
N GLU A 37 11.22 -8.33 14.57
CA GLU A 37 10.69 -7.94 13.26
C GLU A 37 9.45 -8.74 12.81
N PRO A 38 8.38 -8.05 12.36
CA PRO A 38 7.22 -8.70 11.74
C PRO A 38 7.59 -9.36 10.41
N ALA A 39 6.91 -10.46 10.07
CA ALA A 39 7.15 -11.20 8.83
C ALA A 39 6.08 -10.88 7.77
N LEU A 40 6.52 -10.67 6.52
CA LEU A 40 5.65 -10.40 5.37
C LEU A 40 5.20 -11.70 4.71
N TYR A 41 3.91 -11.83 4.44
CA TYR A 41 3.33 -12.97 3.72
C TYR A 41 2.43 -12.51 2.56
N PRO A 42 2.52 -13.16 1.39
CA PRO A 42 1.58 -12.96 0.30
C PRO A 42 0.28 -13.70 0.63
N LEU A 43 -0.81 -12.97 0.87
CA LEU A 43 -2.15 -13.54 1.10
C LEU A 43 -3.18 -12.56 0.54
N SER A 44 -4.14 -13.04 -0.26
CA SER A 44 -5.37 -12.25 -0.51
C SER A 44 -6.22 -12.22 0.77
N LEU A 45 -7.00 -11.16 1.02
CA LEU A 45 -7.86 -11.13 2.22
C LEU A 45 -8.91 -12.25 2.25
N GLU A 46 -9.42 -12.65 1.10
CA GLU A 46 -10.27 -13.84 1.00
C GLU A 46 -9.47 -15.10 1.31
N GLN A 47 -8.25 -15.27 0.81
CA GLN A 47 -7.41 -16.40 1.21
C GLN A 47 -7.05 -16.34 2.69
N ALA A 48 -6.79 -15.18 3.29
CA ALA A 48 -6.56 -15.05 4.73
C ALA A 48 -7.81 -15.39 5.55
N ARG A 49 -9.02 -15.11 5.02
CA ARG A 49 -10.33 -15.37 5.66
C ARG A 49 -10.83 -16.81 5.44
N GLU A 50 -10.77 -17.32 4.21
CA GLU A 50 -11.14 -18.67 3.76
C GLU A 50 -10.14 -19.72 4.27
N ASN A 51 -8.85 -19.38 4.29
CA ASN A 51 -7.86 -20.19 4.99
C ASN A 51 -8.02 -20.07 6.51
N ARG A 52 -9.15 -19.69 7.12
CA ARG A 52 -9.38 -20.06 8.53
C ARG A 52 -9.20 -21.57 8.80
N MET A 53 -9.23 -22.43 7.78
CA MET A 53 -8.82 -23.85 7.87
C MET A 53 -7.34 -24.14 7.57
N THR A 54 -6.60 -23.22 6.95
CA THR A 54 -5.23 -23.43 6.41
C THR A 54 -4.21 -22.46 6.99
N ALA A 55 -4.61 -21.22 7.26
CA ALA A 55 -4.07 -20.36 8.30
C ALA A 55 -4.13 -21.10 9.63
N ASP A 56 -5.20 -21.81 10.02
CA ASP A 56 -5.09 -22.65 11.23
C ASP A 56 -4.02 -23.73 11.11
N ARG A 57 -3.73 -24.33 9.94
CA ARG A 57 -2.60 -25.28 9.77
C ARG A 57 -1.23 -24.61 9.75
N PHE A 58 -1.11 -23.44 9.11
CA PHE A 58 0.12 -22.64 8.99
C PHE A 58 0.45 -21.94 10.32
N LEU A 59 -0.57 -21.36 10.95
CA LEU A 59 -0.62 -20.93 12.35
C LEU A 59 -0.53 -22.14 13.28
N THR A 60 -0.89 -23.39 12.95
CA THR A 60 -0.61 -24.51 13.87
C THR A 60 0.89 -24.80 13.90
N ASP A 61 1.58 -24.73 12.77
CA ASP A 61 3.04 -24.92 12.74
C ASP A 61 3.83 -23.71 13.28
N ILE A 62 3.31 -22.48 13.09
CA ILE A 62 3.90 -21.25 13.64
C ILE A 62 3.46 -20.98 15.09
N ALA A 63 2.18 -21.11 15.43
CA ALA A 63 1.61 -20.95 16.78
C ALA A 63 1.86 -22.13 17.72
N LYS A 64 2.30 -23.30 17.24
CA LYS A 64 3.03 -24.26 18.10
C LYS A 64 4.36 -23.69 18.60
N LYS A 65 4.89 -22.63 17.99
CA LYS A 65 6.16 -21.99 18.37
C LYS A 65 6.01 -20.54 18.88
N SER A 66 4.97 -19.80 18.47
CA SER A 66 4.75 -18.39 18.84
C SER A 66 3.36 -17.94 18.35
N LYS A 67 2.46 -17.52 19.25
CA LYS A 67 1.12 -17.04 18.83
C LYS A 67 1.30 -15.71 18.10
N PRO A 68 0.74 -15.51 16.90
CA PRO A 68 0.82 -14.21 16.27
C PRO A 68 -0.25 -13.28 16.83
N ASP A 69 0.19 -12.17 17.41
CA ASP A 69 -0.68 -11.22 18.13
C ASP A 69 -1.48 -10.27 17.20
N ALA A 70 -1.01 -10.02 15.97
CA ALA A 70 -1.69 -9.09 15.06
C ALA A 70 -1.37 -9.33 13.58
N LEU A 71 -2.43 -9.31 12.74
CA LEU A 71 -2.36 -9.22 11.29
C LEU A 71 -2.49 -7.75 10.86
N THR A 72 -1.54 -7.22 10.10
CA THR A 72 -1.62 -5.88 9.50
C THR A 72 -1.69 -6.00 7.97
N PRO A 73 -2.69 -5.38 7.30
CA PRO A 73 -2.77 -5.43 5.84
C PRO A 73 -1.57 -4.72 5.19
N ALA A 74 -1.16 -5.20 4.02
CA ALA A 74 -0.08 -4.61 3.23
C ALA A 74 -0.46 -4.57 1.74
N TRP A 75 -0.09 -3.49 1.06
CA TRP A 75 -0.37 -3.30 -0.35
C TRP A 75 0.92 -3.39 -1.14
N SER A 76 0.94 -4.20 -2.20
CA SER A 76 1.96 -4.11 -3.23
C SER A 76 1.87 -2.79 -4.00
N LEU A 77 2.88 -2.50 -4.81
CA LEU A 77 2.81 -1.38 -5.74
C LEU A 77 1.56 -1.45 -6.62
N THR A 78 1.25 -2.60 -7.21
CA THR A 78 0.08 -2.77 -8.06
C THR A 78 -1.21 -2.45 -7.32
N ALA A 79 -1.37 -2.98 -6.10
CA ALA A 79 -2.56 -2.70 -5.29
C ALA A 79 -2.68 -1.21 -4.90
N LEU A 80 -1.56 -0.51 -4.69
CA LEU A 80 -1.58 0.95 -4.46
C LEU A 80 -1.98 1.73 -5.72
N LEU A 81 -1.46 1.32 -6.88
CA LEU A 81 -1.77 1.97 -8.16
C LEU A 81 -3.24 1.81 -8.53
N ASP A 82 -3.85 0.66 -8.24
CA ASP A 82 -5.29 0.40 -8.47
C ASP A 82 -6.20 1.29 -7.60
N LEU A 83 -5.68 1.84 -6.50
CA LEU A 83 -6.41 2.78 -5.64
C LEU A 83 -6.32 4.23 -6.12
N LEU A 84 -5.32 4.56 -6.96
CA LEU A 84 -5.15 5.91 -7.48
C LEU A 84 -6.11 6.15 -8.65
N PRO A 85 -6.78 7.31 -8.71
CA PRO A 85 -7.60 7.64 -9.86
C PRO A 85 -6.71 7.72 -11.11
N SER A 86 -7.17 7.18 -12.23
CA SER A 86 -6.43 7.28 -13.50
C SER A 86 -6.35 8.71 -14.01
N GLU A 87 -7.33 9.55 -13.66
CA GLU A 87 -7.49 10.92 -14.12
C GLU A 87 -8.04 11.81 -13.00
N ILE A 88 -7.60 13.07 -12.97
CA ILE A 88 -8.08 14.11 -12.07
C ILE A 88 -8.44 15.34 -12.89
N LYS A 89 -9.52 16.03 -12.50
CA LYS A 89 -9.93 17.31 -13.09
C LYS A 89 -9.66 18.42 -12.10
N ASP A 90 -8.93 19.43 -12.54
CA ASP A 90 -8.66 20.64 -11.76
C ASP A 90 -8.66 21.87 -12.69
N GLY A 91 -9.30 22.96 -12.28
CA GLY A 91 -9.32 24.20 -13.06
C GLY A 91 -9.83 24.08 -14.51
N GLY A 92 -10.68 23.09 -14.80
CA GLY A 92 -11.18 22.82 -16.16
C GLY A 92 -10.20 22.06 -17.08
N ARG A 93 -9.05 21.63 -16.54
CA ARG A 93 -8.10 20.74 -17.21
C ARG A 93 -8.23 19.32 -16.69
N GLU A 94 -7.85 18.37 -17.53
CA GLU A 94 -7.79 16.94 -17.20
C GLU A 94 -6.33 16.52 -17.15
N TYR A 95 -5.97 15.83 -16.08
CA TYR A 95 -4.63 15.36 -15.83
C TYR A 95 -4.65 13.85 -15.69
N SER A 96 -3.79 13.14 -16.43
CA SER A 96 -3.68 11.69 -16.37
C SER A 96 -2.55 11.26 -15.44
N PHE A 97 -2.78 10.18 -14.71
CA PHE A 97 -1.77 9.55 -13.86
C PHE A 97 -0.54 9.13 -14.67
N ARG A 98 0.65 9.44 -14.15
CA ARG A 98 1.93 8.98 -14.68
C ARG A 98 2.86 8.56 -13.55
N MET A 99 3.58 7.48 -13.79
CA MET A 99 4.72 7.08 -12.98
C MET A 99 5.96 6.97 -13.86
N ASN A 100 7.00 7.72 -13.53
CA ASN A 100 8.24 7.78 -14.29
C ASN A 100 9.43 7.46 -13.40
N LYS A 101 10.46 6.83 -13.96
CA LYS A 101 11.77 6.73 -13.29
C LYS A 101 12.60 7.98 -13.65
N VAL A 102 13.03 8.73 -12.64
CA VAL A 102 13.82 9.97 -12.80
C VAL A 102 15.13 9.80 -12.05
N GLY A 103 16.19 9.46 -12.79
CA GLY A 103 17.46 9.04 -12.17
C GLY A 103 17.28 7.75 -11.37
N ASP A 104 17.60 7.78 -10.08
CA ASP A 104 17.44 6.67 -9.14
C ASP A 104 16.10 6.71 -8.37
N GLU A 105 15.30 7.73 -8.59
CA GLU A 105 14.02 7.96 -7.92
C GLU A 105 12.83 7.64 -8.84
N TYR A 106 11.65 7.53 -8.22
CA TYR A 106 10.38 7.30 -8.86
C TYR A 106 9.48 8.50 -8.66
N GLN A 107 9.09 9.12 -9.76
CA GLN A 107 8.13 10.21 -9.77
C GLN A 107 6.74 9.65 -10.01
N VAL A 108 5.79 10.03 -9.16
CA VAL A 108 4.35 9.85 -9.39
C VAL A 108 3.72 11.23 -9.53
N CYS A 109 2.99 11.47 -10.62
CA CYS A 109 2.30 12.72 -10.86
C CYS A 109 1.05 12.58 -11.73
N TYR A 110 0.26 13.66 -11.81
CA TYR A 110 -0.80 13.81 -12.80
C TYR A 110 -0.37 14.86 -13.82
N SER A 111 -0.38 14.54 -15.10
CA SER A 111 0.12 15.43 -16.16
C SER A 111 -0.97 15.70 -17.20
N ASP A 112 -1.08 16.96 -17.64
CA ASP A 112 -1.92 17.32 -18.80
C ASP A 112 -1.19 17.04 -20.13
N GLU A 113 -1.87 17.29 -21.25
CA GLU A 113 -1.30 17.07 -22.60
C GLU A 113 -0.09 17.97 -22.89
N ASP A 114 -0.04 19.15 -22.28
CA ASP A 114 1.07 20.11 -22.38
C ASP A 114 2.22 19.78 -21.41
N SER A 115 2.16 18.65 -20.71
CA SER A 115 3.14 18.19 -19.72
C SER A 115 3.26 19.09 -18.47
N HIS A 116 2.22 19.88 -18.14
CA HIS A 116 2.11 20.49 -16.84
C HIS A 116 1.73 19.43 -15.80
N ASN A 117 2.50 19.37 -14.73
CA ASN A 117 2.28 18.42 -13.65
C ASN A 117 1.41 19.05 -12.56
N LEU A 118 0.27 18.44 -12.30
CA LEU A 118 -0.52 18.60 -11.08
C LEU A 118 -0.12 17.49 -10.10
N TYR A 119 0.12 17.84 -8.83
CA TYR A 119 0.58 16.95 -7.77
C TYR A 119 1.79 16.09 -8.17
N SER A 120 2.98 16.40 -7.66
CA SER A 120 4.19 15.62 -7.99
C SER A 120 4.88 15.14 -6.72
N ILE A 121 5.06 13.82 -6.63
CA ILE A 121 5.79 13.15 -5.57
C ILE A 121 7.01 12.47 -6.19
N LEU A 122 8.17 12.62 -5.55
CA LEU A 122 9.42 11.99 -5.96
C LEU A 122 9.99 11.22 -4.76
N GLU A 123 10.21 9.92 -4.92
CA GLU A 123 10.68 9.06 -3.83
C GLU A 123 11.68 8.00 -4.31
N ASP A 124 12.43 7.47 -3.36
CA ASP A 124 13.43 6.41 -3.56
C ASP A 124 12.85 5.07 -4.02
N THR A 125 11.57 4.81 -3.73
CA THR A 125 10.87 3.58 -4.12
C THR A 125 9.51 3.87 -4.72
N PRO A 126 9.04 3.05 -5.67
CA PRO A 126 7.74 3.27 -6.30
C PRO A 126 6.58 3.08 -5.31
N VAL A 127 6.74 2.21 -4.31
CA VAL A 127 5.77 2.02 -3.23
C VAL A 127 5.63 3.29 -2.39
N ASN A 128 6.74 3.91 -2.00
CA ASN A 128 6.71 5.17 -1.24
C ASN A 128 6.05 6.29 -2.07
N ALA A 129 6.39 6.39 -3.36
CA ALA A 129 5.81 7.40 -4.25
C ALA A 129 4.28 7.23 -4.36
N ALA A 130 3.80 6.01 -4.63
CA ALA A 130 2.37 5.72 -4.74
C ALA A 130 1.63 5.91 -3.40
N PHE A 131 2.21 5.46 -2.29
CA PHE A 131 1.67 5.67 -0.94
C PHE A 131 1.52 7.16 -0.62
N LYS A 132 2.56 7.96 -0.84
CA LYS A 132 2.51 9.41 -0.57
C LYS A 132 1.53 10.14 -1.47
N MET A 133 1.39 9.72 -2.74
CA MET A 133 0.35 10.26 -3.62
C MET A 133 -1.06 9.95 -3.09
N LEU A 134 -1.32 8.72 -2.63
CA LEU A 134 -2.61 8.37 -2.01
C LEU A 134 -2.91 9.23 -0.77
N CYS A 135 -1.93 9.43 0.11
CA CYS A 135 -2.07 10.31 1.27
C CYS A 135 -2.43 11.74 0.85
N LEU A 136 -1.68 12.32 -0.11
CA LEU A 136 -1.92 13.67 -0.62
C LEU A 136 -3.34 13.81 -1.19
N LEU A 137 -3.78 12.86 -2.02
CA LEU A 137 -5.12 12.91 -2.61
C LEU A 137 -6.22 12.76 -1.55
N ASN A 138 -5.98 11.99 -0.49
CA ASN A 138 -6.95 11.88 0.62
C ASN A 138 -7.05 13.20 1.40
N GLU A 139 -5.92 13.84 1.69
CA GLU A 139 -5.90 15.16 2.35
C GLU A 139 -6.69 16.18 1.53
N ILE A 140 -6.50 16.23 0.21
CA ILE A 140 -7.19 17.19 -0.67
C ILE A 140 -8.69 16.91 -0.77
N LYS A 141 -9.12 15.64 -0.74
CA LYS A 141 -10.55 15.27 -0.74
C LYS A 141 -11.28 15.77 0.50
N ASP A 142 -10.63 15.83 1.65
CA ASP A 142 -11.26 16.31 2.89
C ASP A 142 -11.45 17.85 2.91
N TYR A 143 -10.82 18.59 1.99
CA TYR A 143 -10.95 20.05 1.88
C TYR A 143 -11.97 20.54 0.83
N ASN A 144 -12.51 19.65 -0.02
CA ASN A 144 -13.52 19.98 -1.05
C ASN A 144 -14.91 19.48 -0.66
#